data_AF-A0A174DWA9-F1
#
_entry.id   AF-A0A174DWA9-F1
#
_cell.length_a   1.000
_cell.length_b   1.000
_cell.length_c   1.000
_cell.angle_alpha   90.00
_cell.angle_beta   90.00
_cell.angle_gamma   90.00
#
_symmetry.space_group_name_H-M   'P 1'
#
loop_
_entity.id
_entity.type
_entity.pdbx_description
1 polymer ?
#
loop_
_entity_poly.entity_id
_entity_poly.type
_entity_poly.pdbx_seq_one_letter_code
_entity_poly.pdbx_strand_id
1 'polypeptide(L)'
;MLQAQGDFSLNAGQHSVTYLPSSDTAATGRYQVLLYDNNFGATERYPKFDWGQLGSAVVTDYNKGTHSFGRIFTVDETARTYELVDQIAVPFSGYVSSAQRVGNSNSMLVASGMAKTFIEYDRYGLPIATYEMEAEKHIYRVYKYEL
;
A
#
# COMPACT_ATOMS: atom_id res chain seq x y z
N MET A 1 20.58 -0.45 -8.35
CA MET A 1 19.35 -0.58 -7.52
C MET A 1 19.20 0.67 -6.67
N LEU A 2 18.00 0.96 -6.14
CA LEU A 2 17.82 1.97 -5.09
C LEU A 2 18.08 1.32 -3.72
N GLN A 3 18.49 2.11 -2.72
CA GLN A 3 18.75 1.67 -1.36
C GLN A 3 17.67 2.19 -0.39
N ALA A 4 17.18 1.32 0.50
CA ALA A 4 16.25 1.73 1.54
C ALA A 4 16.96 2.66 2.55
N GLN A 5 16.28 3.70 3.00
CA GLN A 5 16.66 4.55 4.11
C GLN A 5 15.60 4.47 5.21
N GLY A 6 16.05 4.24 6.45
CA GLY A 6 15.17 4.03 7.60
C GLY A 6 14.95 2.55 7.90
N ASP A 7 14.25 2.30 9.01
CA ASP A 7 13.91 0.97 9.50
C ASP A 7 12.43 0.66 9.23
N PHE A 8 12.17 -0.14 8.20
CA PHE A 8 10.84 -0.60 7.85
C PHE A 8 10.90 -1.97 7.18
N SER A 9 9.82 -2.75 7.30
CA SER A 9 9.67 -3.99 6.54
C SER A 9 9.36 -3.70 5.08
N LEU A 10 9.99 -4.42 4.15
CA LEU A 10 9.68 -4.36 2.73
C LEU A 10 8.24 -4.86 2.47
N ASN A 11 7.67 -4.46 1.34
CA ASN A 11 6.33 -4.86 0.94
C ASN A 11 6.29 -6.29 0.37
N ALA A 12 5.14 -6.95 0.50
CA ALA A 12 4.88 -8.27 -0.08
C ALA A 12 3.48 -8.31 -0.71
N GLY A 13 3.42 -8.64 -2.00
CA GLY A 13 2.17 -8.77 -2.75
C GLY A 13 1.55 -7.44 -3.19
N GLN A 14 2.34 -6.37 -3.32
CA GLN A 14 1.89 -5.00 -3.54
C GLN A 14 0.96 -4.79 -4.75
N HIS A 15 0.00 -3.86 -4.61
CA HIS A 15 -0.95 -3.44 -5.63
C HIS A 15 -1.06 -1.91 -5.73
N SER A 16 -1.66 -1.44 -6.83
CA SER A 16 -2.03 -0.03 -7.03
C SER A 16 -0.88 0.97 -6.86
N VAL A 17 0.32 0.61 -7.34
CA VAL A 17 1.49 1.49 -7.31
C VAL A 17 1.23 2.72 -8.17
N THR A 18 1.27 3.89 -7.55
CA THR A 18 0.94 5.18 -8.16
C THR A 18 2.11 6.15 -7.98
N TYR A 19 2.56 6.73 -9.09
CA TYR A 19 3.56 7.78 -9.11
C TYR A 19 2.94 9.13 -8.72
N LEU A 20 3.53 9.81 -7.74
CA LEU A 20 3.06 11.07 -7.18
C LEU A 20 4.17 12.13 -7.34
N PRO A 21 4.22 12.86 -8.47
CA PRO A 21 5.19 13.92 -8.68
C PRO A 21 4.84 15.18 -7.87
N SER A 22 5.85 16.01 -7.67
CA SER A 22 5.72 17.39 -7.20
C SER A 22 6.18 18.36 -8.29
N SER A 23 5.99 19.67 -8.09
CA SER A 23 6.52 20.72 -8.99
C SER A 23 8.02 20.60 -9.20
N ASP A 24 8.75 20.13 -8.19
CA ASP A 24 10.21 20.15 -8.16
C ASP A 24 10.82 18.84 -8.65
N THR A 25 9.99 17.84 -8.99
CA THR A 25 10.44 16.50 -9.38
C THR A 25 11.34 16.53 -10.61
N ALA A 26 11.05 17.39 -11.60
CA ALA A 26 11.88 17.50 -12.80
C ALA A 26 13.30 18.02 -12.51
N ALA A 27 13.45 18.88 -11.50
CA ALA A 27 14.74 19.47 -11.13
C ALA A 27 15.52 18.60 -10.13
N THR A 28 14.81 17.89 -9.25
CA THR A 28 15.41 17.16 -8.13
C THR A 28 15.53 15.66 -8.35
N GLY A 29 14.71 15.08 -9.25
CA GLY A 29 14.53 13.64 -9.36
C GLY A 29 13.83 13.01 -8.15
N ARG A 30 13.19 13.83 -7.29
CA ARG A 30 12.48 13.37 -6.09
C ARG A 30 10.98 13.32 -6.31
N TYR A 31 10.35 12.24 -5.91
CA TYR A 31 8.90 12.04 -6.01
C TYR A 31 8.40 11.10 -4.92
N GLN A 32 7.08 10.98 -4.80
CA GLN A 32 6.46 10.00 -3.93
C GLN A 32 5.86 8.84 -4.74
N VAL A 33 5.77 7.68 -4.09
CA VAL A 33 5.07 6.51 -4.61
C VAL A 33 4.09 6.05 -3.55
N LEU A 34 2.80 5.98 -3.92
CA LEU A 34 1.77 5.35 -3.11
C LEU A 34 1.56 3.91 -3.58
N LEU A 35 1.40 2.98 -2.66
CA LEU A 35 0.96 1.62 -2.96
C LEU A 35 0.08 1.05 -1.85
N TYR A 36 -0.65 -0.01 -2.18
CA TYR A 36 -1.20 -0.92 -1.19
C TYR A 36 -0.24 -2.09 -1.02
N ASP A 37 0.23 -2.31 0.19
CA ASP A 37 1.02 -3.46 0.59
C ASP A 37 0.09 -4.48 1.24
N ASN A 38 -0.15 -5.59 0.55
CA ASN A 38 -1.00 -6.67 1.05
C ASN A 38 -0.40 -7.33 2.29
N ASN A 39 0.90 -7.14 2.53
CA ASN A 39 1.65 -7.76 3.62
C ASN A 39 1.52 -9.30 3.58
N PHE A 40 1.43 -9.86 2.37
CA PHE A 40 1.18 -11.28 2.15
C PHE A 40 2.14 -11.87 1.11
N GLY A 41 2.86 -12.90 1.52
CA GLY A 41 3.85 -13.60 0.72
C GLY A 41 3.37 -15.01 0.35
N ALA A 42 3.15 -15.24 -0.94
CA ALA A 42 2.83 -16.57 -1.47
C ALA A 42 3.50 -16.78 -2.84
N THR A 43 4.02 -17.99 -3.07
CA THR A 43 4.60 -18.39 -4.36
C THR A 43 4.35 -19.87 -4.60
N GLU A 44 3.70 -20.19 -5.71
CA GLU A 44 3.41 -21.58 -6.07
C GLU A 44 4.63 -22.27 -6.70
N ARG A 45 5.43 -21.51 -7.45
CA ARG A 45 6.54 -22.07 -8.25
C ARG A 45 7.84 -22.19 -7.46
N TYR A 46 7.97 -21.48 -6.35
CA TYR A 46 9.18 -21.51 -5.53
C TYR A 46 8.86 -21.48 -4.03
N PRO A 47 8.23 -22.54 -3.48
CA PRO A 47 7.76 -22.58 -2.09
C PRO A 47 8.88 -22.50 -1.04
N LYS A 48 10.15 -22.58 -1.46
CA LYS A 48 11.34 -22.42 -0.60
C LYS A 48 11.73 -20.96 -0.40
N PHE A 49 11.07 -20.00 -1.06
CA PHE A 49 11.35 -18.59 -0.85
C PHE A 49 11.08 -18.21 0.61
N ASP A 50 12.09 -17.66 1.27
CA ASP A 50 11.95 -17.15 2.63
C ASP A 50 11.34 -15.76 2.61
N TRP A 51 10.03 -15.66 2.79
CA TRP A 51 9.34 -14.37 2.87
C TRP A 51 9.73 -13.54 4.09
N GLY A 52 10.27 -14.17 5.15
CA GLY A 52 10.74 -13.48 6.35
C GLY A 52 11.89 -12.52 6.06
N GLN A 53 12.63 -12.72 4.96
CA GLN A 53 13.70 -11.83 4.53
C GLN A 53 13.21 -10.43 4.13
N LEU A 54 11.91 -10.27 3.82
CA LEU A 54 11.30 -8.96 3.54
C LEU A 54 10.88 -8.24 4.82
N GLY A 55 10.82 -8.94 5.96
CA GLY A 55 10.42 -8.40 7.26
C GLY A 55 9.59 -9.40 8.04
N SER A 56 9.68 -9.35 9.38
CA SER A 56 8.97 -10.27 10.28
C SER A 56 7.44 -10.12 10.24
N ALA A 57 6.94 -9.02 9.68
CA ALA A 57 5.51 -8.75 9.56
C ALA A 57 4.84 -9.44 8.35
N VAL A 58 5.60 -9.97 7.39
CA VAL A 58 5.03 -10.58 6.18
C VAL A 58 4.31 -11.88 6.52
N VAL A 59 3.02 -11.92 6.20
CA VAL A 59 2.15 -13.06 6.46
C VAL A 59 2.27 -14.07 5.32
N THR A 60 2.45 -15.35 5.64
CA THR A 60 2.49 -16.45 4.65
C THR A 60 1.33 -17.42 4.77
N ASP A 61 0.57 -17.32 5.86
CA ASP A 61 -0.69 -18.04 6.08
C ASP A 61 -1.83 -17.04 5.98
N TYR A 62 -2.60 -17.14 4.90
CA TYR A 62 -3.68 -16.22 4.58
C TYR A 62 -4.66 -16.02 5.76
N ASN A 63 -4.95 -17.08 6.52
CA ASN A 63 -5.93 -17.03 7.62
C ASN A 63 -5.39 -16.34 8.88
N LYS A 64 -4.09 -15.98 8.91
CA LYS A 64 -3.43 -15.33 10.04
C LYS A 64 -3.13 -13.86 9.80
N GLY A 65 -3.50 -13.33 8.64
CA GLY A 65 -3.29 -11.91 8.35
C GLY A 65 -4.19 -11.02 9.21
N THR A 66 -3.59 -10.04 9.87
CA THR A 66 -4.30 -9.07 10.73
C THR A 66 -4.50 -7.74 10.02
N HIS A 67 -3.48 -7.24 9.33
CA HIS A 67 -3.50 -5.97 8.62
C HIS A 67 -2.71 -6.02 7.32
N SER A 68 -3.17 -5.22 6.37
CA SER A 68 -2.41 -4.76 5.20
C SER A 68 -2.10 -3.27 5.38
N PHE A 69 -1.41 -2.64 4.43
CA PHE A 69 -1.00 -1.24 4.57
C PHE A 69 -1.25 -0.41 3.32
N GLY A 70 -1.74 0.81 3.49
CA GLY A 70 -1.49 1.88 2.52
C GLY A 70 -0.15 2.52 2.84
N ARG A 71 0.79 2.57 1.89
CA ARG A 71 2.15 3.06 2.14
C ARG A 71 2.58 4.11 1.14
N ILE A 72 3.26 5.14 1.62
CA ILE A 72 3.88 6.18 0.79
C ILE A 72 5.38 6.18 1.03
N PHE A 73 6.10 6.08 -0.07
CA PHE A 73 7.54 6.19 -0.10
C PHE A 73 7.95 7.50 -0.75
N THR A 74 9.00 8.14 -0.25
CA THR A 74 9.75 9.13 -1.04
C THR A 74 10.87 8.40 -1.77
N VAL A 75 11.04 8.70 -3.05
CA VAL A 75 12.13 8.20 -3.89
C VAL A 75 13.02 9.37 -4.27
N ASP A 76 14.34 9.17 -4.18
CA ASP A 76 15.35 10.08 -4.67
C ASP A 76 16.23 9.34 -5.68
N GLU A 77 16.05 9.64 -6.96
CA GLU A 77 16.82 8.99 -8.03
C GLU A 77 18.30 9.43 -8.05
N THR A 78 18.59 10.65 -7.60
CA THR A 78 19.94 11.21 -7.56
C THR A 78 20.77 10.55 -6.46
N ALA A 79 20.23 10.50 -5.24
CA ALA A 79 20.83 9.80 -4.12
C ALA A 79 20.70 8.27 -4.24
N ARG A 80 19.89 7.79 -5.19
CA ARG A 80 19.53 6.38 -5.40
C ARG A 80 18.92 5.73 -4.16
N THR A 81 18.00 6.42 -3.50
CA THR A 81 17.42 5.98 -2.22
C THR A 81 15.90 6.03 -2.22
N TYR A 82 15.30 5.30 -1.29
CA TYR A 82 13.87 5.40 -0.99
C TYR A 82 13.61 5.23 0.51
N GLU A 83 12.60 5.93 1.02
CA GLU A 83 12.26 5.98 2.44
C GLU A 83 10.75 5.86 2.61
N LEU A 84 10.28 5.10 3.60
CA LEU A 84 8.87 5.07 4.00
C LEU A 84 8.53 6.34 4.78
N VAL A 85 7.65 7.18 4.24
CA VAL A 85 7.30 8.48 4.84
C VAL A 85 5.89 8.52 5.45
N ASP A 86 5.03 7.58 5.06
CA ASP A 86 3.69 7.45 5.63
C ASP A 86 3.19 6.01 5.51
N GLN A 87 2.45 5.55 6.51
CA GLN A 87 1.74 4.28 6.43
C GLN A 87 0.48 4.29 7.28
N ILE A 88 -0.56 3.61 6.78
CA ILE A 88 -1.77 3.35 7.52
C ILE A 88 -2.05 1.84 7.54
N ALA A 89 -2.32 1.29 8.72
CA ALA A 89 -2.81 -0.08 8.85
C ALA A 89 -4.27 -0.12 8.41
N VAL A 90 -4.61 -1.07 7.55
CA VAL A 90 -5.96 -1.25 6.99
C VAL A 90 -6.42 -2.70 7.16
N PRO A 91 -7.73 -2.99 7.00
CA PRO A 91 -8.21 -4.36 7.02
C PRO A 91 -7.39 -5.25 6.10
N PHE A 92 -7.03 -6.44 6.58
CA PHE A 92 -6.20 -7.35 5.82
C PHE A 92 -6.86 -7.77 4.50
N SER A 93 -6.08 -7.73 3.43
CA SER A 93 -6.44 -8.27 2.14
C SER A 93 -5.22 -8.95 1.56
N GLY A 94 -5.10 -10.28 1.66
CA GLY A 94 -3.96 -11.02 1.11
C GLY A 94 -3.86 -10.97 -0.42
N TYR A 95 -4.99 -10.73 -1.09
CA TYR A 95 -5.07 -10.54 -2.53
C TYR A 95 -5.97 -9.35 -2.83
N VAL A 96 -5.72 -8.67 -3.94
CA VAL A 96 -6.61 -7.65 -4.51
C VAL A 96 -6.83 -6.45 -3.60
N SER A 97 -6.55 -5.26 -4.12
CA SER A 97 -6.68 -4.01 -3.34
C SER A 97 -6.37 -2.79 -4.19
N SER A 98 -6.77 -1.62 -3.69
CA SER A 98 -6.30 -0.32 -4.19
C SER A 98 -6.05 0.66 -3.06
N ALA A 99 -5.15 1.60 -3.32
CA ALA A 99 -4.93 2.79 -2.51
C ALA A 99 -4.86 4.01 -3.43
N GLN A 100 -5.45 5.13 -3.00
CA GLN A 100 -5.52 6.37 -3.77
C GLN A 100 -5.42 7.59 -2.84
N ARG A 101 -4.62 8.60 -3.22
CA ARG A 101 -4.74 9.96 -2.66
C ARG A 101 -5.96 10.65 -3.24
N VAL A 102 -6.82 11.22 -2.40
CA VAL A 102 -8.10 11.80 -2.84
C VAL A 102 -8.00 13.33 -2.98
N GLY A 103 -8.11 13.82 -4.21
CA GLY A 103 -8.11 15.25 -4.54
C GLY A 103 -6.89 15.98 -3.98
N ASN A 104 -7.09 17.22 -3.54
CA ASN A 104 -6.07 18.03 -2.86
C ASN A 104 -6.04 17.78 -1.33
N SER A 105 -6.78 16.78 -0.84
CA SER A 105 -6.80 16.45 0.58
C SER A 105 -5.62 15.55 0.94
N ASN A 106 -5.19 15.59 2.21
CA ASN A 106 -4.24 14.61 2.75
C ASN A 106 -4.93 13.30 3.16
N SER A 107 -6.13 12.99 2.64
CA SER A 107 -6.82 11.72 2.90
C SER A 107 -6.28 10.62 1.98
N MET A 108 -6.61 9.38 2.32
CA MET A 108 -6.28 8.20 1.53
C MET A 108 -7.49 7.29 1.45
N LEU A 109 -7.98 7.02 0.25
CA LEU A 109 -8.99 6.00 0.01
C LEU A 109 -8.29 4.65 -0.15
N VAL A 110 -8.71 3.67 0.64
CA VAL A 110 -8.16 2.31 0.60
C VAL A 110 -9.28 1.29 0.44
N ALA A 111 -9.17 0.45 -0.58
CA ALA A 111 -10.05 -0.68 -0.80
C ALA A 111 -9.33 -1.99 -0.45
N SER A 112 -9.82 -2.66 0.59
CA SER A 112 -9.32 -3.97 1.04
C SER A 112 -10.21 -5.05 0.43
N GLY A 113 -9.73 -5.63 -0.68
CA GLY A 113 -10.51 -6.46 -1.59
C GLY A 113 -11.24 -7.61 -0.92
N MET A 114 -10.50 -8.41 -0.17
CA MET A 114 -11.01 -9.61 0.50
C MET A 114 -11.79 -9.29 1.78
N ALA A 115 -11.47 -8.17 2.43
CA ALA A 115 -12.29 -7.64 3.51
C ALA A 115 -13.62 -7.07 3.02
N LYS A 116 -13.78 -6.85 1.69
CA LYS A 116 -14.98 -6.29 1.06
C LYS A 116 -15.35 -4.89 1.60
N THR A 117 -14.35 -4.18 2.11
CA THR A 117 -14.49 -2.83 2.64
C THR A 117 -13.65 -1.84 1.87
N PHE A 118 -14.15 -0.63 1.70
CA PHE A 118 -13.34 0.52 1.32
C PHE A 118 -13.55 1.67 2.31
N ILE A 119 -12.44 2.28 2.70
CA ILE A 119 -12.40 3.26 3.79
C ILE A 119 -11.57 4.44 3.33
N GLU A 120 -12.10 5.65 3.50
CA GLU A 120 -11.32 6.88 3.36
C GLU A 120 -10.76 7.23 4.73
N TYR A 121 -9.44 7.31 4.84
CA TYR A 121 -8.73 7.68 6.06
C TYR A 121 -8.24 9.12 5.98
N ASP A 122 -8.27 9.83 7.09
CA ASP A 122 -7.60 11.11 7.21
C ASP A 122 -6.08 10.97 7.27
N ARG A 123 -5.38 12.12 7.38
CA ARG A 123 -3.92 12.18 7.48
C ARG A 123 -3.31 11.54 8.73
N TYR A 124 -4.12 11.16 9.71
CA TYR A 124 -3.72 10.52 10.95
C TYR A 124 -4.06 9.03 10.97
N GLY A 125 -4.60 8.51 9.87
CA GLY A 125 -5.05 7.12 9.78
C GLY A 125 -6.39 6.85 10.47
N LEU A 126 -7.19 7.89 10.76
CA LEU A 126 -8.53 7.73 11.30
C LEU A 126 -9.57 7.62 10.17
N PRO A 127 -10.53 6.68 10.24
CA PRO A 127 -11.59 6.59 9.25
C PRO A 127 -12.45 7.85 9.19
N ILE A 128 -12.56 8.45 8.02
CA ILE A 128 -13.54 9.50 7.68
C ILE A 128 -14.87 8.84 7.34
N ALA A 129 -14.83 7.82 6.48
CA ALA A 129 -15.99 7.05 6.06
C ALA A 129 -15.60 5.61 5.76
N THR A 130 -16.45 4.68 6.17
CA THR A 130 -16.30 3.24 5.94
C THR A 130 -17.49 2.73 5.15
N TYR A 131 -17.21 1.96 4.12
CA TYR A 131 -18.20 1.33 3.28
C TYR A 131 -17.91 -0.16 3.17
N GLU A 132 -18.97 -0.94 3.16
CA GLU A 132 -18.95 -2.37 2.91
C GLU A 132 -19.73 -2.67 1.63
N MET A 133 -19.27 -3.66 0.87
CA MET A 133 -19.90 -4.07 -0.36
C MET A 133 -20.14 -5.57 -0.36
N GLU A 134 -21.39 -5.97 -0.62
CA GLU A 134 -21.73 -7.37 -0.85
C GLU A 134 -21.02 -7.87 -2.12
N ALA A 135 -20.20 -8.91 -1.96
CA ALA A 135 -19.45 -9.55 -3.04
C ALA A 135 -19.30 -11.04 -2.76
N GLU A 136 -19.35 -11.89 -3.80
CA GLU A 136 -19.17 -13.34 -3.63
C GLU A 136 -17.74 -13.67 -3.18
N LYS A 137 -16.73 -13.09 -3.86
CA LYS A 137 -15.32 -13.39 -3.61
C LYS A 137 -14.54 -12.23 -3.01
N HIS A 138 -14.54 -11.07 -3.68
CA HIS A 138 -13.83 -9.87 -3.25
C HIS A 138 -14.30 -8.67 -4.07
N ILE A 139 -14.02 -7.46 -3.58
CA ILE A 139 -14.05 -6.24 -4.39
C ILE A 139 -12.70 -6.08 -5.10
N TYR A 140 -12.67 -5.66 -6.37
CA TYR A 140 -11.40 -5.55 -7.10
C TYR A 140 -10.62 -4.27 -6.73
N ARG A 141 -11.15 -3.11 -7.11
CA ARG A 141 -10.56 -1.80 -6.81
C ARG A 141 -11.68 -0.77 -6.70
N VAL A 142 -11.49 0.22 -5.83
CA VAL A 142 -12.37 1.38 -5.71
C VAL A 142 -11.51 2.64 -5.85
N TYR A 143 -12.03 3.59 -6.61
CA TYR A 143 -11.42 4.90 -6.83
C TYR A 143 -12.50 5.97 -6.73
N LYS A 144 -12.14 7.12 -6.14
CA LYS A 144 -12.97 8.31 -6.04
C LYS A 144 -12.50 9.32 -7.07
N TYR A 145 -13.44 9.84 -7.84
CA TYR A 145 -13.22 10.83 -8.89
C TYR A 145 -14.01 12.10 -8.54
N GLU A 146 -13.42 13.26 -8.86
CA GLU A 146 -14.17 14.50 -8.94
C GLU A 146 -14.92 14.50 -10.29
N LEU A 147 -16.19 14.91 -10.27
CA LEU A 147 -17.06 15.02 -11.45
C LEU A 147 -16.98 16.43 -12.03
#